data_AF-A0A9P0G6Z2-F1
#
_entry.id   AF-A0A9P0G6Z2-F1
#
_cell.length_a   1.000
_cell.length_b   1.000
_cell.length_c   1.000
_cell.angle_alpha   90.00
_cell.angle_beta   90.00
_cell.angle_gamma   90.00
#
_symmetry.space_group_name_H-M   'P 1'
#
loop_
_entity.id
_entity.type
_entity.pdbx_description
1 polymer ?
#
loop_
_entity_poly.entity_id
_entity_poly.type
_entity_poly.pdbx_seq_one_letter_code
_entity_poly.pdbx_strand_id
1 'polypeptide(L)'
;MILTLSQEKFLYNAENKSRLITMLMAKCEEPGIACRQANEDADSLFVRTAESLVPTHQTVAIVGEDVDLMVIMMGLNTSPNVYLLNPGKGKAPQLLYQPQSAQ
;
A
#
# COMPACT_ATOMS: atom_id res chain seq x y z
N MET A 1 -17.83 -6.38 -22.89
CA MET A 1 -16.50 -6.03 -23.44
C MET A 1 -15.59 -7.21 -23.19
N ILE A 2 -15.02 -7.82 -24.22
CA ILE A 2 -14.11 -8.97 -24.08
C ILE A 2 -12.69 -8.45 -24.27
N LEU A 3 -11.83 -8.65 -23.27
CA LEU A 3 -10.41 -8.32 -23.36
C LEU A 3 -9.72 -9.38 -24.23
N THR A 4 -9.21 -8.97 -25.39
CA THR A 4 -8.50 -9.86 -26.33
C THR A 4 -6.98 -9.86 -26.11
N LEU A 5 -6.48 -8.99 -25.24
CA LEU A 5 -5.06 -8.84 -24.91
C LEU A 5 -4.74 -9.51 -23.58
N SER A 6 -3.57 -10.14 -23.48
CA SER A 6 -3.06 -10.65 -22.21
C SER A 6 -2.72 -9.49 -21.26
N GLN A 7 -2.75 -9.74 -19.94
CA GLN A 7 -2.38 -8.77 -18.92
C GLN A 7 -0.99 -8.18 -19.17
N GLU A 8 -0.01 -9.02 -19.48
CA GLU A 8 1.36 -8.59 -19.78
C GLU A 8 1.41 -7.60 -20.94
N LYS A 9 0.72 -7.90 -22.05
CA LYS A 9 0.67 -7.01 -23.22
C LYS A 9 -0.05 -5.70 -22.90
N PHE A 10 -1.10 -5.76 -22.09
CA PHE A 10 -1.82 -4.57 -21.66
C PHE A 10 -0.93 -3.67 -20.78
N LEU A 11 -0.28 -4.23 -19.77
CA LEU A 11 0.56 -3.51 -18.81
C LEU A 11 1.92 -3.08 -19.38
N TYR A 12 2.39 -3.66 -20.49
CA TYR A 12 3.60 -3.19 -21.17
C TYR A 12 3.42 -1.78 -21.75
N ASN A 13 2.21 -1.44 -22.21
CA ASN A 13 1.91 -0.14 -22.80
C ASN A 13 1.73 0.93 -21.70
N ALA A 14 2.50 2.02 -21.78
CA ALA A 14 2.50 3.09 -20.78
C ALA A 14 1.15 3.83 -20.69
N GLU A 15 0.49 4.10 -21.82
CA GLU A 15 -0.82 4.74 -21.86
C GLU A 15 -1.90 3.88 -21.20
N ASN A 16 -1.88 2.57 -21.46
CA ASN A 16 -2.80 1.63 -20.83
C ASN A 16 -2.59 1.58 -19.30
N LYS A 17 -1.34 1.58 -18.83
CA LYS A 17 -1.03 1.67 -17.39
C LYS A 17 -1.57 2.96 -16.78
N SER A 18 -1.27 4.11 -17.40
CA SER A 18 -1.73 5.42 -16.92
C SER A 18 -3.27 5.49 -16.82
N ARG A 19 -3.96 5.02 -17.86
CA ARG A 19 -5.42 4.96 -17.89
C ARG A 19 -5.98 4.02 -16.81
N LEU A 20 -5.37 2.85 -16.64
CA LEU A 20 -5.77 1.91 -15.60
C LEU A 20 -5.60 2.52 -14.20
N ILE A 21 -4.45 3.14 -13.92
CA ILE A 21 -4.19 3.81 -12.64
C ILE A 21 -5.21 4.93 -12.40
N THR A 22 -5.48 5.76 -13.41
CA THR A 22 -6.47 6.85 -13.32
C THR A 22 -7.87 6.30 -12.99
N MET A 23 -8.30 5.23 -13.67
CA MET A 23 -9.59 4.60 -13.41
C MET A 23 -9.68 4.00 -12.00
N LEU A 24 -8.60 3.38 -11.52
CA LEU A 24 -8.54 2.82 -10.17
C LEU A 24 -8.59 3.91 -9.10
N MET A 25 -7.80 4.98 -9.26
CA MET A 25 -7.82 6.13 -8.33
C MET A 25 -9.21 6.74 -8.26
N ALA A 26 -9.85 7.02 -9.40
CA ALA A 26 -11.21 7.56 -9.42
C ALA A 26 -12.22 6.65 -8.71
N LYS A 27 -12.07 5.33 -8.85
CA LYS A 27 -12.96 4.36 -8.19
C LYS A 27 -12.74 4.31 -6.68
N CYS A 28 -11.50 4.44 -6.22
CA CYS A 28 -11.16 4.51 -4.80
C CYS A 28 -11.57 5.85 -4.18
N GLU A 29 -11.49 6.95 -4.93
CA GLU A 29 -11.88 8.28 -4.48
C GLU A 29 -13.41 8.46 -4.39
N GLU A 30 -14.20 7.68 -5.14
CA GLU A 30 -15.67 7.69 -5.09
C GLU A 30 -16.25 7.54 -3.66
N PRO A 31 -15.79 6.59 -2.82
CA PRO A 31 -16.18 6.51 -1.40
C PRO A 31 -15.45 7.51 -0.48
N GLY A 32 -14.68 8.47 -1.01
CA GLY A 32 -13.95 9.48 -0.25
C GLY A 32 -12.57 9.02 0.25
N ILE A 33 -11.99 7.96 -0.33
CA ILE A 33 -10.63 7.51 0.03
C ILE A 33 -9.61 8.34 -0.74
N ALA A 34 -8.76 9.08 -0.03
CA ALA A 34 -7.69 9.85 -0.66
C ALA A 34 -6.70 8.91 -1.38
N CYS A 35 -6.47 9.16 -2.67
CA CYS A 35 -5.53 8.39 -3.48
C CYS A 35 -4.29 9.21 -3.82
N ARG A 36 -3.14 8.54 -3.91
CA ARG A 36 -1.87 9.13 -4.35
C ARG A 36 -1.15 8.12 -5.24
N GLN A 37 -0.62 8.59 -6.36
CA GLN A 37 0.24 7.79 -7.23
C GLN A 37 1.70 7.99 -6.86
N ALA A 38 2.45 6.91 -6.66
CA ALA A 38 3.89 6.95 -6.49
C ALA A 38 4.59 7.10 -7.86
N ASN A 39 5.71 7.81 -7.90
CA ASN A 39 6.53 7.93 -9.11
C ASN A 39 7.29 6.64 -9.44
N GLU A 40 7.64 5.88 -8.41
CA GLU A 40 8.37 4.62 -8.50
C GLU A 40 7.66 3.58 -7.62
N ASP A 41 8.34 3.07 -6.60
CA ASP A 41 7.79 2.16 -5.61
C ASP A 41 6.93 2.90 -4.57
N ALA A 42 5.78 2.31 -4.26
CA ALA A 42 4.82 2.86 -3.32
C ALA A 42 5.21 2.58 -1.86
N ASP A 43 6.03 1.56 -1.59
CA ASP A 43 6.28 1.09 -0.22
C ASP A 43 6.91 2.17 0.66
N SER A 44 7.94 2.84 0.15
CA SER A 44 8.59 3.94 0.87
C SER A 44 7.65 5.13 1.09
N LEU A 45 6.77 5.41 0.13
CA LEU A 45 5.77 6.48 0.23
C LEU A 45 4.69 6.13 1.25
N PHE A 46 4.25 4.87 1.31
CA PHE A 46 3.30 4.37 2.29
C PHE A 46 3.84 4.52 3.71
N VAL A 47 5.05 4.03 3.97
CA VAL A 47 5.65 4.07 5.32
C VAL A 47 5.87 5.52 5.78
N ARG A 48 6.36 6.40 4.90
CA ARG A 48 6.53 7.83 5.22
C ARG A 48 5.21 8.54 5.46
N THR A 49 4.18 8.20 4.68
CA THR A 49 2.83 8.78 4.87
C THR A 49 2.26 8.35 6.21
N ALA A 50 2.40 7.07 6.58
CA ALA A 50 1.95 6.58 7.88
C ALA A 50 2.62 7.32 9.05
N GLU A 51 3.94 7.52 8.97
CA GLU A 51 4.68 8.27 9.99
C GLU A 51 4.21 9.73 10.08
N SER A 52 3.93 10.38 8.95
CA SER A 52 3.44 11.77 8.92
C SER A 52 2.07 11.96 9.58
N LEU A 53 1.29 10.88 9.73
CA LEU A 53 -0.03 10.90 10.36
C LEU A 53 0.02 10.70 11.87
N VAL A 54 1.14 10.21 12.42
CA VAL A 54 1.30 9.95 13.87
C VAL A 54 1.02 11.18 14.75
N PRO A 55 1.43 12.42 14.39
CA PRO A 55 1.13 13.58 15.23
C PRO A 55 -0.36 13.89 15.38
N THR A 56 -1.18 13.43 14.43
CA THR A 56 -2.63 13.71 14.38
C THR A 56 -3.50 12.48 14.66
N HIS A 57 -2.90 11.28 14.72
CA HIS A 57 -3.61 10.02 14.90
C HIS A 57 -2.95 9.19 16.01
N GLN A 58 -3.76 8.67 16.93
CA GLN A 58 -3.27 7.83 18.02
C GLN A 58 -2.63 6.53 17.52
N THR A 59 -3.19 5.96 16.45
CA THR A 59 -2.74 4.72 15.83
C THR A 59 -2.85 4.84 14.31
N VAL A 60 -1.84 4.35 13.60
CA VAL A 60 -1.82 4.30 12.14
C VAL A 60 -1.52 2.87 11.69
N ALA A 61 -2.32 2.33 10.77
CA ALA A 61 -2.11 1.00 10.21
C ALA A 61 -1.79 1.09 8.71
N ILE A 62 -0.68 0.48 8.32
CA ILE A 62 -0.33 0.20 6.94
C ILE A 62 -0.93 -1.15 6.59
N VAL A 63 -1.77 -1.24 5.57
CA VAL A 63 -2.37 -2.50 5.14
C VAL A 63 -1.62 -3.01 3.92
N GLY A 64 -0.99 -4.17 4.05
CA GLY A 64 -0.18 -4.74 2.98
C GLY A 64 0.33 -6.14 3.34
N GLU A 65 0.59 -6.94 2.31
CA GLU A 65 1.09 -8.31 2.48
C GLU A 65 2.61 -8.42 2.29
N ASP A 66 3.23 -7.37 1.74
CA ASP A 66 4.62 -7.37 1.32
C ASP A 66 5.58 -7.32 2.52
N VAL A 67 6.56 -8.23 2.52
CA VAL A 67 7.60 -8.28 3.57
C VAL A 67 8.50 -7.05 3.53
N ASP A 68 8.69 -6.49 2.33
CA ASP A 68 9.51 -5.31 2.11
C ASP A 68 8.97 -4.09 2.87
N LEU A 69 7.64 -3.95 3.03
CA LEU A 69 7.03 -2.93 3.89
C LEU A 69 7.53 -3.02 5.33
N MET A 70 7.60 -4.24 5.89
CA MET A 70 8.08 -4.45 7.25
C MET A 70 9.57 -4.09 7.38
N VAL A 71 10.38 -4.48 6.39
CA VAL A 71 11.80 -4.14 6.35
C VAL A 71 12.01 -2.62 6.27
N ILE A 72 11.23 -1.93 5.45
CA ILE A 72 11.28 -0.47 5.31
C ILE A 72 10.84 0.22 6.61
N MET A 73 9.80 -0.28 7.29
CA MET A 73 9.37 0.25 8.59
C MET A 73 10.47 0.14 9.65
N MET A 74 11.14 -1.02 9.73
CA MET A 74 12.26 -1.23 10.63
C MET A 74 13.45 -0.32 10.27
N GLY A 75 13.80 -0.22 8.98
CA GLY A 75 14.90 0.62 8.51
C GLY A 75 14.67 2.12 8.71
N LEU A 76 13.42 2.58 8.66
CA LEU A 76 13.05 3.97 8.92
C LEU A 76 12.79 4.26 10.40
N ASN A 77 12.86 3.26 11.28
CA ASN A 77 12.57 3.38 12.71
C ASN A 77 11.23 4.09 12.97
N THR A 78 10.17 3.62 12.31
CA THR A 78 8.82 4.19 12.43
C THR A 78 8.35 4.21 13.89
N SER A 79 7.49 5.17 14.21
CA SER A 79 6.92 5.33 15.54
C SER A 79 6.21 4.04 16.03
N PRO A 80 6.18 3.77 17.35
CA PRO A 80 5.49 2.61 17.94
C PRO A 80 4.01 2.51 17.60
N ASN A 81 3.42 3.64 17.22
CA ASN A 81 2.01 3.78 16.91
C ASN A 81 1.69 3.43 15.44
N VAL A 82 2.70 3.07 14.64
CA VAL A 82 2.55 2.60 13.27
C VAL A 82 2.61 1.08 13.24
N TYR A 83 1.60 0.45 12.65
CA TYR A 83 1.43 -1.00 12.59
C TYR A 83 1.38 -1.48 11.14
N LEU A 84 1.86 -2.69 10.87
CA LEU A 84 1.62 -3.38 9.60
C LEU A 84 0.52 -4.42 9.78
N LEU A 85 -0.58 -4.25 9.05
CA LEU A 85 -1.71 -5.18 9.00
C LEU A 85 -1.60 -6.01 7.72
N ASN A 86 -1.27 -7.30 7.88
CA ASN A 86 -1.33 -8.26 6.80
C ASN A 86 -2.75 -8.85 6.74
N PRO A 87 -3.54 -8.54 5.70
CA PRO A 87 -4.93 -9.01 5.60
C PRO A 87 -5.03 -10.53 5.39
N GLY A 88 -3.94 -11.19 4.97
CA GLY A 88 -3.90 -12.62 4.68
C GLY A 88 -4.47 -12.99 3.31
N LYS A 89 -3.95 -14.07 2.72
CA LYS A 89 -4.48 -14.66 1.47
C LYS A 89 -5.44 -15.80 1.75
N GLY A 90 -6.65 -15.73 1.20
CA GLY A 90 -7.62 -16.82 1.24
C GLY A 90 -8.11 -17.17 2.65
N LYS A 91 -7.69 -18.31 3.20
CA LYS A 91 -8.05 -18.77 4.56
C LYS A 91 -7.00 -18.43 5.62
N ALA A 92 -5.91 -17.77 5.23
CA ALA A 92 -4.89 -17.36 6.18
C ALA A 92 -5.45 -16.34 7.19
N PRO A 93 -5.05 -16.40 8.47
CA PRO A 93 -5.48 -15.41 9.45
C PRO A 93 -4.87 -14.05 9.14
N GLN A 94 -5.61 -13.00 9.50
CA GLN A 94 -5.10 -11.64 9.53
C GLN A 94 -4.04 -11.51 10.63
N LEU A 95 -2.91 -10.89 10.30
CA LEU A 95 -1.78 -10.70 11.22
C LEU A 95 -1.47 -9.21 11.39
N LEU A 96 -1.17 -8.80 12.62
CA LEU A 96 -0.79 -7.43 12.97
C LEU A 96 0.63 -7.44 13.51
N TYR A 97 1.51 -6.66 12.87
CA TYR A 97 2.91 -6.54 13.24
C TYR A 97 3.20 -5.15 13.81
N GLN A 98 4.03 -5.10 14.84
CA GLN A 98 4.57 -3.87 15.41
C GLN A 98 6.06 -3.78 15.08
N PRO A 99 6.61 -2.57 14.82
CA PRO A 99 8.03 -2.39 14.53
C PRO A 99 8.97 -2.92 15.63
N GLN A 100 8.49 -2.95 16.88
CA GLN A 100 9.29 -3.20 18.08
C GLN A 100 9.32 -4.67 18.53
N SER A 101 8.43 -5.51 18.00
CA SER A 101 8.32 -6.92 18.42
C SER A 101 9.25 -7.87 17.65
N ALA A 102 10.10 -7.36 16.76
CA ALA A 102 11.08 -8.11 15.97
C ALA A 102 12.52 -8.06 16.53
N GLN A 103 12.69 -7.84 17.85
CA GLN A 103 13.99 -7.89 18.54
C GLN A 103 14.29 -9.28 19.12
#